data_AF-A0A5K3F8S0-F1
#
_entry.id   AF-A0A5K3F8S0-F1
#
_cell.length_a   1.000
_cell.length_b   1.000
_cell.length_c   1.000
_cell.angle_alpha   90.00
_cell.angle_beta   90.00
_cell.angle_gamma   90.00
#
_symmetry.space_group_name_H-M   'P 1'
#
loop_
_entity.id
_entity.type
_entity.pdbx_description
1 polymer ?
#
loop_
_entity_poly.entity_id
_entity_poly.type
_entity_poly.pdbx_seq_one_letter_code
_entity_poly.pdbx_strand_id
1 'polypeptide(L)'
;MLDKLRTSTCTSFDRCVHGFIKMLNVLSDADPQYATLSKQLISEVLDPNSSVARSVYSRTQDWKGLQKHVRSLENKMKDQQENSWPLVEDDATVINDLDLLTTLICNASADMVRTFLSDDRLPVILSYLYQREKRAVVRRFYLLISVATCHIQPTIWSVYLDSGLPMEVIRELKSSEICQLDLILNFRVLTVLFARSGSLPVNLYNELDESFFGHIFAMISRPKVLGPPPSGDFTSVKAKTSLVDTLAELHLTDGDAPPPTRSDISGNTTPSELLLDSFVRLVCAANRHFCASPSAPMTPILKTMLNNHNATGSLIERLLHLFNRGVDPLDVDGVAFVRQFRRALHTGLDDASQLYDATAPYQDTSASPDPYRSAKSYDSLSLHNGASEVGTSCSDEYSSDVDEEPRSVCSKRGASPQANLTEATLHLDPDTPRNAARKLIADIFSDSKTAKLVYCNDVEVVVDVIIRHLCDLPASSPDLPEFIYCLDKVIRNSDYMSRVSGPYRLQDLTEALLGVEGSAGGCDASKFRDFTTPRSLRLANGVLSLLRSTNGSHIH
;
A
#
# COMPACT_ATOMS: atom_id res chain seq x y z
N MET A 1 29.98 0.97 -15.25
CA MET A 1 29.37 0.18 -16.34
C MET A 1 27.86 0.22 -16.29
N LEU A 2 27.24 -0.01 -15.13
CA LEU A 2 25.78 0.05 -14.97
C LEU A 2 25.14 1.38 -15.44
N ASP A 3 25.78 2.52 -15.16
CA ASP A 3 25.32 3.83 -15.67
C ASP A 3 25.31 3.91 -17.21
N LYS A 4 26.33 3.34 -17.88
CA LYS A 4 26.36 3.23 -19.35
C LYS A 4 25.30 2.29 -19.88
N LEU A 5 25.12 1.14 -19.24
CA LEU A 5 24.09 0.17 -19.62
C LEU A 5 22.71 0.83 -19.54
N ARG A 6 22.44 1.49 -18.42
CA ARG A 6 21.18 2.19 -18.16
C ARG A 6 20.91 3.33 -19.15
N THR A 7 21.90 4.17 -19.42
CA THR A 7 21.75 5.27 -20.40
C THR A 7 21.56 4.77 -21.82
N SER A 8 22.07 3.57 -22.15
CA SER A 8 21.93 2.98 -23.48
C SER A 8 20.61 2.21 -23.65
N THR A 9 20.12 1.54 -22.60
CA THR A 9 18.91 0.70 -22.67
C THR A 9 17.65 1.39 -22.20
N CYS A 10 17.76 2.50 -21.46
CA CYS A 10 16.65 3.19 -20.78
C CYS A 10 15.81 2.28 -19.86
N THR A 11 16.37 1.16 -19.39
CA THR A 11 15.70 0.22 -18.48
C THR A 11 15.92 0.60 -17.01
N SER A 12 15.09 0.05 -16.10
CA SER A 12 15.26 0.26 -14.66
C SER A 12 16.62 -0.23 -14.17
N PHE A 13 17.12 0.40 -13.09
CA PHE A 13 18.41 0.08 -12.52
C PHE A 13 18.48 -1.39 -12.09
N ASP A 14 17.41 -1.89 -11.46
CA ASP A 14 17.31 -3.30 -11.06
C ASP A 14 17.39 -4.26 -12.25
N ARG A 15 16.76 -3.91 -13.38
CA ARG A 15 16.87 -4.70 -14.62
C ARG A 15 18.28 -4.66 -15.20
N CYS A 16 18.94 -3.51 -15.15
CA CYS A 16 20.34 -3.38 -15.56
C CYS A 16 21.27 -4.23 -14.68
N VAL A 17 21.07 -4.21 -13.36
CA VAL A 17 21.83 -5.04 -12.40
C VAL A 17 21.60 -6.51 -12.69
N HIS A 18 20.35 -6.95 -12.81
CA HIS A 18 20.01 -8.34 -13.11
C HIS A 18 20.59 -8.80 -14.45
N GLY A 19 20.46 -7.98 -15.50
CA GLY A 19 21.05 -8.26 -16.81
C GLY A 19 22.57 -8.36 -16.77
N PHE A 20 23.23 -7.46 -16.02
CA PHE A 20 24.68 -7.46 -15.85
C PHE A 20 25.17 -8.70 -15.08
N ILE A 21 24.51 -9.07 -13.99
CA ILE A 21 24.81 -10.30 -13.22
C ILE A 21 24.62 -11.53 -14.11
N LYS A 22 23.52 -11.59 -14.87
CA LYS A 22 23.26 -12.72 -15.77
C LYS A 22 24.35 -12.84 -16.85
N MET A 23 24.79 -11.73 -17.43
CA MET A 23 25.89 -11.69 -18.39
C MET A 23 27.20 -12.20 -17.76
N LEU A 24 27.55 -11.74 -16.55
CA LEU A 24 28.75 -12.18 -15.85
C LEU A 24 28.73 -13.69 -15.54
N ASN A 25 27.57 -14.22 -15.13
CA ASN A 25 27.42 -15.67 -14.90
C ASN A 25 27.62 -16.45 -16.19
N VAL A 26 27.00 -16.03 -17.31
CA VAL A 26 27.19 -16.69 -18.61
C VAL A 26 28.65 -16.67 -19.07
N LEU A 27 29.37 -15.55 -18.85
CA LEU A 27 30.80 -15.45 -19.17
C LEU A 27 31.66 -16.35 -18.28
N SER A 28 31.35 -16.42 -16.99
CA SER A 28 32.01 -17.32 -16.04
C SER A 28 31.79 -18.80 -16.37
N ASP A 29 30.59 -19.16 -16.84
CA ASP A 29 30.24 -20.53 -17.22
C ASP A 29 30.90 -20.93 -18.55
N ALA A 30 31.03 -19.99 -19.49
CA ALA A 30 31.66 -20.22 -20.78
C ALA A 30 33.19 -20.34 -20.67
N ASP A 31 33.82 -19.60 -19.76
CA ASP A 31 35.27 -19.62 -19.57
C ASP A 31 35.67 -19.44 -18.08
N PRO A 32 36.21 -20.50 -17.44
CA PRO A 32 36.61 -20.50 -16.04
C PRO A 32 37.61 -19.39 -15.65
N GLN A 33 38.37 -18.82 -16.60
CA GLN A 33 39.31 -17.75 -16.32
C GLN A 33 38.62 -16.46 -15.83
N TYR A 34 37.35 -16.25 -16.19
CA TYR A 34 36.55 -15.09 -15.77
C TYR A 34 35.78 -15.33 -14.47
N ALA A 35 35.83 -16.52 -13.88
CA ALA A 35 35.01 -16.86 -12.71
C ALA A 35 35.36 -16.00 -11.48
N THR A 36 36.65 -15.80 -11.22
CA THR A 36 37.11 -14.98 -10.09
C THR A 36 36.70 -13.52 -10.25
N LEU A 37 36.91 -12.95 -11.43
CA LEU A 37 36.54 -11.56 -11.73
C LEU A 37 35.02 -11.36 -11.68
N SER A 38 34.25 -12.30 -12.22
CA SER A 38 32.78 -12.25 -12.22
C SER A 38 32.23 -12.27 -10.80
N LYS A 39 32.75 -13.14 -9.92
CA LYS A 39 32.37 -13.17 -8.50
C LYS A 39 32.69 -11.85 -7.79
N GLN A 40 33.86 -11.26 -8.04
CA GLN A 40 34.24 -9.97 -7.46
C GLN A 40 33.29 -8.85 -7.91
N LEU A 41 33.02 -8.74 -9.21
CA LEU A 41 32.12 -7.72 -9.75
C LEU A 41 30.68 -7.90 -9.27
N ILE A 42 30.18 -9.14 -9.17
CA ILE A 42 28.85 -9.41 -8.62
C ILE A 42 28.80 -8.99 -7.14
N SER A 43 29.83 -9.31 -6.36
CA SER A 43 29.90 -8.92 -4.94
C SER A 43 29.94 -7.40 -4.77
N GLU A 44 30.63 -6.67 -5.64
CA GLU A 44 30.69 -5.21 -5.61
C GLU A 44 29.34 -4.58 -6.00
N VAL A 45 28.66 -5.12 -7.01
CA VAL A 45 27.35 -4.61 -7.47
C VAL A 45 26.24 -4.86 -6.45
N LEU A 46 26.31 -5.98 -5.72
CA LEU A 46 25.33 -6.36 -4.71
C LEU A 46 25.63 -5.75 -3.33
N ASP A 47 26.77 -5.07 -3.14
CA ASP A 47 27.11 -4.42 -1.87
C ASP A 47 26.11 -3.29 -1.55
N PRO A 48 25.26 -3.44 -0.52
CA PRO A 48 24.26 -2.44 -0.17
C PRO A 48 24.86 -1.18 0.46
N ASN A 49 26.13 -1.20 0.88
CA ASN A 49 26.78 -0.12 1.61
C ASN A 49 28.05 0.39 0.93
N SER A 50 28.11 0.29 -0.38
CA SER A 50 29.24 0.79 -1.16
C SER A 50 29.39 2.32 -1.04
N SER A 51 30.29 2.76 -0.15
CA SER A 51 30.70 4.17 -0.03
C SER A 51 31.29 4.71 -1.34
N VAL A 52 31.95 3.82 -2.08
CA VAL A 52 32.49 4.07 -3.41
C VAL A 52 31.36 4.41 -4.39
N ALA A 53 30.27 3.62 -4.43
CA ALA A 53 29.12 3.91 -5.29
C ALA A 53 28.51 5.28 -4.99
N ARG A 54 28.30 5.60 -3.71
CA ARG A 54 27.75 6.91 -3.28
C ARG A 54 28.62 8.08 -3.70
N SER A 55 29.95 7.93 -3.67
CA SER A 55 30.88 8.98 -4.08
C SER A 55 30.79 9.33 -5.58
N VAL A 56 30.32 8.39 -6.41
CA VAL A 56 30.26 8.52 -7.87
C VAL A 56 28.88 8.95 -8.37
N TYR A 57 27.83 8.87 -7.54
CA TYR A 57 26.46 9.25 -7.94
C TYR A 57 26.37 10.60 -8.63
N SER A 58 27.04 11.62 -8.10
CA SER A 58 27.08 12.97 -8.68
C SER A 58 27.49 13.05 -10.15
N ARG A 59 28.22 12.03 -10.64
CA ARG A 59 28.71 11.96 -12.02
C ARG A 59 27.74 11.25 -12.97
N THR A 60 26.85 10.42 -12.43
CA THR A 60 25.86 9.63 -13.20
C THR A 60 24.83 10.51 -13.88
N GLN A 61 24.23 9.99 -14.94
CA GLN A 61 23.25 10.75 -15.69
C GLN A 61 21.91 10.87 -14.97
N ASP A 62 21.52 9.83 -14.21
CA ASP A 62 20.34 9.84 -13.36
C ASP A 62 20.41 10.97 -12.32
N TRP A 63 21.54 11.11 -11.63
CA TRP A 63 21.71 12.15 -10.61
C TRP A 63 21.59 13.56 -11.21
N LYS A 64 22.21 13.78 -12.37
CA LYS A 64 22.10 15.05 -13.10
C LYS A 64 20.67 15.32 -13.55
N GLY A 65 19.96 14.27 -13.99
CA GLY A 65 18.54 14.33 -14.34
C GLY A 65 17.68 14.75 -13.14
N LEU A 66 17.83 14.08 -11.99
CA LEU A 66 17.13 14.43 -10.75
C LEU A 66 17.41 15.88 -10.36
N GLN A 67 18.68 16.29 -10.37
CA GLN A 67 19.07 17.65 -10.04
C GLN A 67 18.46 18.69 -10.99
N LYS A 68 18.39 18.39 -12.29
CA LYS A 68 17.77 19.28 -13.29
C LYS A 68 16.28 19.48 -13.00
N HIS A 69 15.53 18.39 -12.83
CA HIS A 69 14.09 18.45 -12.58
C HIS A 69 13.78 19.13 -11.24
N VAL A 70 14.49 18.80 -10.16
CA VAL A 70 14.26 19.46 -8.86
C VAL A 70 14.60 20.95 -8.91
N ARG A 71 15.68 21.36 -9.57
CA ARG A 71 15.97 22.80 -9.79
C ARG A 71 14.88 23.51 -10.58
N SER A 72 14.28 22.84 -11.56
CA SER A 72 13.15 23.38 -12.32
C SER A 72 11.97 23.68 -11.38
N LEU A 73 11.60 22.72 -10.52
CA LEU A 73 10.55 22.90 -9.52
C LEU A 73 10.89 23.97 -8.47
N GLU A 74 12.16 24.08 -8.07
CA GLU A 74 12.63 25.14 -7.17
C GLU A 74 12.46 26.53 -7.76
N ASN A 75 12.83 26.71 -9.02
CA ASN A 75 12.66 27.98 -9.72
C ASN A 75 11.18 28.32 -9.81
N LYS A 76 10.33 27.36 -10.19
CA LYS A 76 8.88 27.53 -10.24
C LYS A 76 8.29 27.93 -8.89
N MET A 77 8.77 27.34 -7.79
CA MET A 77 8.37 27.72 -6.44
C MET A 77 8.78 29.16 -6.10
N LYS A 78 10.03 29.56 -6.41
CA LYS A 78 10.53 30.92 -6.17
C LYS A 78 9.76 31.96 -6.99
N ASP A 79 9.52 31.70 -8.27
CA ASP A 79 8.75 32.60 -9.14
C ASP A 79 7.34 32.84 -8.57
N GLN A 80 6.73 31.79 -8.02
CA GLN A 80 5.42 31.85 -7.37
C GLN A 80 5.43 32.61 -6.04
N GLN A 81 6.54 32.58 -5.29
CA GLN A 81 6.72 33.34 -4.05
C GLN A 81 6.97 34.82 -4.30
N GLU A 82 7.73 35.14 -5.35
CA GLU A 82 8.04 36.50 -5.76
C GLU A 82 6.85 37.22 -6.44
N ASN A 83 5.72 36.52 -6.60
CA ASN A 83 4.55 36.96 -7.38
C ASN A 83 4.95 37.46 -8.79
N SER A 84 5.99 36.85 -9.35
CA SER A 84 6.39 37.10 -10.73
C SER A 84 5.23 36.76 -11.66
N TRP A 85 5.11 37.49 -12.78
CA TRP A 85 4.11 37.19 -13.79
C TRP A 85 4.26 35.73 -14.21
N PRO A 86 3.23 34.87 -14.00
CA PRO A 86 3.33 33.48 -14.37
C PRO A 86 3.55 33.42 -15.88
N LEU A 87 4.72 32.94 -16.31
CA LEU A 87 4.87 32.51 -17.69
C LEU A 87 3.87 31.36 -17.86
N VAL A 88 2.96 31.50 -18.83
CA VAL A 88 2.03 30.42 -19.17
C VAL A 88 2.88 29.31 -19.78
N GLU A 89 3.31 28.37 -18.93
CA GLU A 89 3.94 27.13 -19.37
C GLU A 89 2.88 26.28 -20.06
N ASP A 90 3.23 25.74 -21.24
CA ASP A 90 2.39 24.78 -21.93
C ASP A 90 2.15 23.55 -21.05
N ASP A 91 0.89 23.16 -20.87
CA ASP A 91 0.48 22.06 -19.99
C ASP A 91 1.19 20.76 -20.37
N ALA A 92 1.38 20.50 -21.68
CA ALA A 92 2.07 19.31 -22.15
C ALA A 92 3.55 19.27 -21.70
N THR A 93 4.23 20.42 -21.67
CA THR A 93 5.63 20.51 -21.25
C THR A 93 5.79 20.24 -19.75
N VAL A 94 4.90 20.79 -18.92
CA VAL A 94 4.91 20.59 -17.47
C VAL A 94 4.62 19.14 -17.13
N ILE A 95 3.60 18.56 -17.77
CA ILE A 95 3.20 17.17 -17.56
C ILE A 95 4.35 16.24 -17.96
N ASN A 96 4.97 16.46 -19.12
CA ASN A 96 6.09 15.65 -19.57
C ASN A 96 7.31 15.74 -18.63
N ASP A 97 7.65 16.94 -18.13
CA ASP A 97 8.77 17.10 -17.18
C ASP A 97 8.52 16.33 -15.87
N LEU A 98 7.30 16.42 -15.33
CA LEU A 98 6.90 15.69 -14.11
C LEU A 98 6.83 14.18 -14.31
N ASP A 99 6.38 13.75 -15.49
CA ASP A 99 6.31 12.34 -15.88
C ASP A 99 7.71 11.72 -16.03
N LEU A 100 8.64 12.47 -16.62
CA LEU A 100 10.06 12.11 -16.69
C LEU A 100 10.69 12.04 -15.29
N LEU A 101 10.42 13.01 -14.42
CA LEU A 101 10.88 12.98 -13.02
C LEU A 101 10.33 11.75 -12.28
N THR A 102 9.03 11.47 -12.43
CA THR A 102 8.37 10.30 -11.82
C THR A 102 9.02 8.99 -12.30
N THR A 103 9.25 8.88 -13.61
CA THR A 103 9.92 7.74 -14.23
C THR A 103 11.33 7.56 -13.71
N LEU A 104 12.08 8.66 -13.60
CA LEU A 104 13.46 8.66 -13.13
C LEU A 104 13.53 8.20 -11.66
N ILE A 105 12.72 8.77 -10.78
CA ILE A 105 12.63 8.39 -9.35
C ILE A 105 12.29 6.90 -9.21
N CYS A 106 11.32 6.40 -9.96
CA CYS A 106 10.86 5.01 -9.84
C CYS A 106 11.81 3.99 -10.48
N ASN A 107 12.72 4.40 -11.36
CA ASN A 107 13.58 3.48 -12.10
C ASN A 107 15.06 3.60 -11.75
N ALA A 108 15.51 4.69 -11.13
CA ALA A 108 16.90 4.86 -10.69
C ALA A 108 17.25 3.93 -9.52
N SER A 109 18.53 3.87 -9.16
CA SER A 109 18.97 3.13 -7.98
C SER A 109 18.27 3.68 -6.73
N ALA A 110 17.64 2.80 -5.95
CA ALA A 110 16.95 3.21 -4.73
C ALA A 110 17.92 3.86 -3.73
N ASP A 111 19.16 3.37 -3.59
CA ASP A 111 20.16 4.00 -2.71
C ASP A 111 20.58 5.38 -3.21
N MET A 112 20.68 5.59 -4.53
CA MET A 112 20.93 6.90 -5.11
C MET A 112 19.81 7.89 -4.83
N VAL A 113 18.56 7.47 -5.04
CA VAL A 113 17.39 8.31 -4.78
C VAL A 113 17.27 8.62 -3.28
N ARG A 114 17.52 7.66 -2.38
CA ARG A 114 17.59 7.91 -0.94
C ARG A 114 18.66 8.93 -0.58
N THR A 115 19.84 8.79 -1.17
CA THR A 115 20.95 9.74 -0.96
C THR A 115 20.57 11.13 -1.45
N PHE A 116 19.92 11.22 -2.62
CA PHE A 116 19.43 12.49 -3.18
C PHE A 116 18.34 13.13 -2.31
N LEU A 117 17.44 12.32 -1.74
CA LEU A 117 16.35 12.74 -0.84
C LEU A 117 16.78 12.77 0.64
N SER A 118 18.06 12.99 0.92
CA SER A 118 18.53 13.13 2.30
C SER A 118 18.13 14.47 2.91
N ASP A 119 17.81 15.47 2.08
CA ASP A 119 17.29 16.76 2.51
C ASP A 119 15.76 16.85 2.34
N ASP A 120 15.19 17.93 2.88
CA ASP A 120 13.76 18.22 2.90
C ASP A 120 13.28 19.03 1.69
N ARG A 121 14.18 19.38 0.75
CA ARG A 121 13.88 20.35 -0.32
C ARG A 121 12.73 19.87 -1.20
N LEU A 122 12.85 18.67 -1.78
CA LEU A 122 11.83 18.16 -2.71
C LEU A 122 10.45 18.01 -2.05
N PRO A 123 10.30 17.41 -0.86
CA PRO A 123 9.03 17.38 -0.14
C PRO A 123 8.43 18.77 0.12
N VAL A 124 9.23 19.75 0.54
CA VAL A 124 8.78 21.12 0.79
C VAL A 124 8.28 21.78 -0.50
N ILE A 125 9.04 21.65 -1.59
CA ILE A 125 8.67 22.21 -2.90
C ILE A 125 7.36 21.60 -3.41
N LEU A 126 7.24 20.27 -3.38
CA LEU A 126 6.04 19.58 -3.87
C LEU A 126 4.81 19.97 -3.05
N SER A 127 4.95 20.06 -1.73
CA SER A 127 3.85 20.46 -0.84
C SER A 127 3.40 21.90 -1.11
N TYR A 128 4.35 22.83 -1.31
CA TYR A 128 4.05 24.22 -1.63
C TYR A 128 3.38 24.36 -3.01
N LEU A 129 3.95 23.73 -4.04
CA LEU A 129 3.42 23.80 -5.40
C LEU A 129 2.03 23.17 -5.50
N TYR A 130 1.79 22.06 -4.78
CA TYR A 130 0.49 21.39 -4.76
C TYR A 130 -0.65 22.29 -4.28
N GLN A 131 -0.41 23.12 -3.26
CA GLN A 131 -1.40 24.03 -2.69
C GLN A 131 -1.83 25.14 -3.65
N ARG A 132 -0.94 25.56 -4.55
CA ARG A 132 -1.18 26.69 -5.45
C ARG A 132 -1.54 26.25 -6.87
N GLU A 133 -1.31 24.98 -7.19
CA GLU A 133 -1.63 24.42 -8.49
C GLU A 133 -3.14 24.19 -8.64
N LYS A 134 -3.69 24.61 -9.78
CA LYS A 134 -5.12 24.48 -10.08
C LYS A 134 -5.40 23.35 -11.06
N ARG A 135 -4.40 22.94 -11.85
CA ARG A 135 -4.53 21.90 -12.87
C ARG A 135 -4.54 20.53 -12.20
N ALA A 136 -5.65 19.80 -12.31
CA ALA A 136 -5.82 18.49 -11.68
C ALA A 136 -4.73 17.49 -12.11
N VAL A 137 -4.39 17.42 -13.40
CA VAL A 137 -3.37 16.48 -13.91
C VAL A 137 -1.99 16.76 -13.30
N VAL A 138 -1.59 18.02 -13.20
CA VAL A 138 -0.32 18.42 -12.57
C VAL A 138 -0.30 18.06 -11.08
N ARG A 139 -1.41 18.30 -10.38
CA ARG A 139 -1.58 17.89 -8.97
C ARG A 139 -1.45 16.37 -8.79
N ARG A 140 -1.97 15.56 -9.71
CA ARG A 140 -1.78 14.10 -9.69
C ARG A 140 -0.31 13.72 -9.74
N PHE A 141 0.48 14.36 -10.60
CA PHE A 141 1.92 14.09 -10.64
C PHE A 141 2.65 14.48 -9.36
N TYR A 142 2.32 15.62 -8.74
CA TYR A 142 2.91 15.99 -7.44
C TYR A 142 2.61 14.94 -6.35
N LEU A 143 1.38 14.42 -6.31
CA LEU A 143 1.02 13.36 -5.38
C LEU A 143 1.69 12.03 -5.71
N LEU A 144 1.80 11.66 -6.99
CA LEU A 144 2.52 10.45 -7.42
C LEU A 144 3.99 10.49 -7.00
N ILE A 145 4.67 11.61 -7.24
CA ILE A 145 6.05 11.81 -6.82
C ILE A 145 6.14 11.69 -5.30
N SER A 146 5.22 12.32 -4.56
CA SER A 146 5.19 12.25 -3.09
C SER A 146 5.01 10.82 -2.56
N VAL A 147 4.16 9.99 -3.20
CA VAL A 147 4.00 8.57 -2.85
C VAL A 147 5.29 7.78 -3.15
N ALA A 148 5.91 8.01 -4.31
CA ALA A 148 7.14 7.33 -4.69
C ALA A 148 8.29 7.66 -3.73
N THR A 149 8.48 8.95 -3.43
CA THR A 149 9.56 9.42 -2.56
C THR A 149 9.38 8.91 -1.13
N CYS A 150 8.15 8.92 -0.59
CA CYS A 150 7.85 8.37 0.74
C CYS A 150 8.14 6.86 0.85
N HIS A 151 7.94 6.11 -0.24
CA HIS A 151 8.25 4.68 -0.25
C HIS A 151 9.76 4.43 -0.36
N ILE A 152 10.46 5.14 -1.25
CA ILE A 152 11.88 4.95 -1.48
C ILE A 152 12.72 5.42 -0.29
N GLN A 153 12.39 6.58 0.29
CA GLN A 153 13.07 7.18 1.44
C GLN A 153 12.11 7.30 2.63
N PRO A 154 12.06 6.32 3.54
CA PRO A 154 11.11 6.29 4.65
C PRO A 154 11.33 7.35 5.74
N THR A 155 12.28 8.28 5.60
CA THR A 155 12.52 9.35 6.58
C THR A 155 11.80 10.66 6.23
N ILE A 156 11.35 10.84 4.98
CA ILE A 156 10.80 12.12 4.52
C ILE A 156 9.28 12.25 4.73
N TRP A 157 8.57 11.18 5.11
CA TRP A 157 7.11 11.24 5.31
C TRP A 157 6.72 12.26 6.37
N SER A 158 7.57 12.48 7.39
CA SER A 158 7.32 13.48 8.42
C SER A 158 7.32 14.90 7.85
N VAL A 159 8.22 15.19 6.90
CA VAL A 159 8.26 16.49 6.20
C VAL A 159 6.94 16.72 5.45
N TYR A 160 6.40 15.71 4.79
CA TYR A 160 5.08 15.81 4.15
C TYR A 160 3.94 15.94 5.17
N LEU A 161 3.98 15.19 6.27
CA LEU A 161 2.94 15.22 7.30
C LEU A 161 2.88 16.58 8.02
N ASP A 162 4.04 17.20 8.27
CA ASP A 162 4.16 18.50 8.93
C ASP A 162 3.94 19.68 7.96
N SER A 163 3.94 19.41 6.65
CA SER A 163 3.58 20.40 5.64
C SER A 163 2.07 20.67 5.59
N GLY A 164 1.65 21.63 4.78
CA GLY A 164 0.22 21.82 4.51
C GLY A 164 -0.37 20.88 3.44
N LEU A 165 0.37 19.87 2.96
CA LEU A 165 -0.12 18.86 2.01
C LEU A 165 -1.33 18.06 2.55
N PRO A 166 -1.31 17.51 3.79
CA PRO A 166 -2.40 16.65 4.26
C PRO A 166 -3.72 17.42 4.42
N MET A 167 -3.65 18.65 4.91
CA MET A 167 -4.82 19.53 5.06
C MET A 167 -5.42 19.90 3.71
N GLU A 168 -4.58 20.15 2.71
CA GLU A 168 -5.03 20.46 1.36
C GLU A 168 -5.69 19.24 0.68
N VAL A 169 -5.14 18.05 0.90
CA VAL A 169 -5.75 16.78 0.47
C VAL A 169 -7.12 16.56 1.15
N ILE A 170 -7.22 16.79 2.47
CA ILE A 170 -8.52 16.71 3.18
C ILE A 170 -9.52 17.71 2.62
N ARG A 171 -9.11 18.95 2.39
CA ARG A 171 -9.96 20.01 1.82
C ARG A 171 -10.51 19.59 0.45
N GLU A 172 -9.69 18.95 -0.38
CA GLU A 172 -10.10 18.40 -1.67
C GLU A 172 -11.03 17.20 -1.55
N LEU A 173 -10.77 16.28 -0.61
CA LEU A 173 -11.66 15.14 -0.35
C LEU A 173 -13.04 15.56 0.17
N LYS A 174 -13.16 16.74 0.78
CA LYS A 174 -14.44 17.35 1.17
C LYS A 174 -15.17 18.03 0.00
N SER A 175 -14.55 18.13 -1.18
CA SER A 175 -15.18 18.68 -2.38
C SER A 175 -16.17 17.69 -2.98
N SER A 176 -17.34 18.19 -3.40
CA SER A 176 -18.39 17.35 -3.98
C SER A 176 -18.10 16.84 -5.40
N GLU A 177 -17.13 17.45 -6.09
CA GLU A 177 -16.82 17.24 -7.52
C GLU A 177 -15.46 16.57 -7.75
N ILE A 178 -15.03 15.67 -6.86
CA ILE A 178 -13.77 14.93 -7.04
C ILE A 178 -13.95 13.76 -8.01
N CYS A 179 -13.05 13.62 -8.99
CA CYS A 179 -13.08 12.47 -9.88
C CYS A 179 -12.44 11.24 -9.22
N GLN A 180 -12.76 10.05 -9.73
CA GLN A 180 -12.33 8.78 -9.15
C GLN A 180 -10.80 8.62 -9.07
N LEU A 181 -10.05 9.08 -10.07
CA LEU A 181 -8.59 9.01 -10.06
C LEU A 181 -8.00 9.90 -8.95
N ASP A 182 -8.53 11.11 -8.80
CA ASP A 182 -8.11 12.02 -7.73
C ASP A 182 -8.45 11.42 -6.36
N LEU A 183 -9.62 10.79 -6.23
CA LEU A 183 -10.03 10.11 -4.99
C LEU A 183 -9.06 8.99 -4.60
N ILE A 184 -8.71 8.10 -5.55
CA ILE A 184 -7.73 7.02 -5.34
C ILE A 184 -6.39 7.56 -4.87
N LEU A 185 -5.89 8.61 -5.52
CA LEU A 185 -4.58 9.15 -5.24
C LEU A 185 -4.52 9.92 -3.92
N ASN A 186 -5.56 10.70 -3.61
CA ASN A 186 -5.71 11.38 -2.32
C ASN A 186 -5.79 10.37 -1.17
N PHE A 187 -6.58 9.29 -1.33
CA PHE A 187 -6.61 8.19 -0.36
C PHE A 187 -5.24 7.54 -0.17
N ARG A 188 -4.52 7.31 -1.28
CA ARG A 188 -3.20 6.70 -1.24
C ARG A 188 -2.18 7.54 -0.47
N VAL A 189 -2.15 8.85 -0.72
CA VAL A 189 -1.23 9.77 -0.04
C VAL A 189 -1.52 9.79 1.46
N LEU A 190 -2.78 9.98 1.86
CA LEU A 190 -3.16 9.96 3.28
C LEU A 190 -2.84 8.61 3.93
N THR A 191 -3.10 7.50 3.24
CA THR A 191 -2.74 6.15 3.72
C THR A 191 -1.24 6.05 4.00
N VAL A 192 -0.39 6.50 3.07
CA VAL A 192 1.08 6.47 3.18
C VAL A 192 1.58 7.28 4.36
N LEU A 193 0.96 8.43 4.63
CA LEU A 193 1.30 9.32 5.75
C LEU A 193 0.82 8.75 7.10
N PHE A 194 -0.46 8.36 7.18
CA PHE A 194 -1.07 7.84 8.40
C PHE A 194 -0.48 6.50 8.85
N ALA A 195 -0.09 5.63 7.91
CA ALA A 195 0.47 4.32 8.22
C ALA A 195 1.84 4.39 8.92
N ARG A 196 2.62 5.45 8.67
CA ARG A 196 3.98 5.60 9.21
C ARG A 196 4.04 6.46 10.46
N SER A 197 3.09 7.37 10.63
CA SER A 197 3.04 8.30 11.76
C SER A 197 2.70 7.58 13.07
N GLY A 198 3.48 7.84 14.12
CA GLY A 198 3.15 7.41 15.50
C GLY A 198 2.15 8.33 16.21
N SER A 199 1.92 9.53 15.67
CA SER A 199 0.88 10.47 16.08
C SER A 199 0.62 11.46 14.94
N LEU A 200 -0.59 12.01 14.88
CA LEU A 200 -0.97 13.02 13.89
C LEU A 200 -0.87 14.43 14.49
N PRO A 201 -0.51 15.46 13.69
CA PRO A 201 -0.67 16.86 14.08
C PRO A 201 -2.11 17.13 14.56
N VAL A 202 -2.28 17.90 15.64
CA VAL A 202 -3.59 18.12 16.28
C VAL A 202 -4.63 18.64 15.30
N ASN A 203 -4.26 19.59 14.44
CA ASN A 203 -5.14 20.16 13.43
C ASN A 203 -5.64 19.09 12.45
N LEU A 204 -4.75 18.20 12.03
CA LEU A 204 -5.07 17.10 11.13
C LEU A 204 -5.97 16.07 11.80
N TYR A 205 -5.65 15.70 13.05
CA TYR A 205 -6.46 14.76 13.83
C TYR A 205 -7.90 15.27 14.03
N ASN A 206 -8.07 16.57 14.30
CA ASN A 206 -9.39 17.18 14.50
C ASN A 206 -10.26 17.17 13.24
N GLU A 207 -9.66 17.17 12.05
CA GLU A 207 -10.40 17.05 10.78
C GLU A 207 -10.88 15.62 10.50
N LEU A 208 -10.31 14.60 11.14
CA LEU A 208 -10.68 13.20 10.99
C LEU A 208 -11.87 12.83 11.89
N ASP A 209 -12.98 13.52 11.68
CA ASP A 209 -14.22 13.35 12.44
C ASP A 209 -15.28 12.51 11.70
N GLU A 210 -16.44 12.34 12.32
CA GLU A 210 -17.56 11.58 11.75
C GLU A 210 -18.09 12.22 10.46
N SER A 211 -18.00 13.55 10.33
CA SER A 211 -18.41 14.27 9.13
C SER A 211 -17.50 13.94 7.95
N PHE A 212 -16.19 13.96 8.16
CA PHE A 212 -15.20 13.60 7.15
C PHE A 212 -15.37 12.17 6.66
N PHE A 213 -15.43 11.20 7.57
CA PHE A 213 -15.62 9.81 7.18
C PHE A 213 -17.00 9.60 6.55
N GLY A 214 -18.05 10.26 7.03
CA GLY A 214 -19.38 10.23 6.43
C GLY A 214 -19.36 10.65 4.96
N HIS A 215 -18.63 11.72 4.63
CA HIS A 215 -18.47 12.16 3.24
C HIS A 215 -17.74 11.11 2.38
N ILE A 216 -16.65 10.51 2.91
CA ILE A 216 -15.91 9.45 2.22
C ILE A 216 -16.78 8.22 1.95
N PHE A 217 -17.50 7.73 2.96
CA PHE A 217 -18.39 6.56 2.83
C PHE A 217 -19.53 6.85 1.85
N ALA A 218 -20.07 8.07 1.84
CA ALA A 218 -21.08 8.48 0.89
C ALA A 218 -20.55 8.49 -0.55
N MET A 219 -19.30 8.93 -0.79
CA MET A 219 -18.67 8.88 -2.11
C MET A 219 -18.51 7.45 -2.64
N ILE A 220 -18.14 6.50 -1.77
CA ILE A 220 -18.02 5.07 -2.13
C ILE A 220 -19.39 4.42 -2.35
N SER A 221 -20.41 4.87 -1.63
CA SER A 221 -21.78 4.33 -1.74
C SER A 221 -22.55 4.83 -2.96
N ARG A 222 -22.04 5.80 -3.73
CA ARG A 222 -22.73 6.32 -4.91
C ARG A 222 -22.93 5.17 -5.90
N PRO A 223 -24.17 4.75 -6.20
CA PRO A 223 -24.40 3.64 -7.12
C PRO A 223 -23.85 4.01 -8.49
N LYS A 224 -23.11 3.10 -9.12
CA LYS A 224 -22.91 3.15 -10.57
C LYS A 224 -24.32 3.08 -11.18
N VAL A 225 -24.78 4.16 -11.81
CA VAL A 225 -26.02 4.10 -12.58
C VAL A 225 -25.75 3.22 -13.79
N LEU A 226 -26.03 1.92 -13.64
CA LEU A 226 -26.13 0.99 -14.76
C LEU A 226 -27.63 0.70 -14.93
N GLY A 227 -28.27 1.47 -15.81
CA GLY A 227 -29.65 1.25 -16.21
C GLY A 227 -29.95 2.12 -17.42
N PRO A 228 -30.60 1.57 -18.48
CA PRO A 228 -30.99 2.38 -19.62
C PRO A 228 -32.03 3.41 -19.16
N PRO A 229 -32.03 4.63 -19.73
CA PRO A 229 -32.96 5.67 -19.32
C PRO A 229 -34.41 5.19 -19.57
N PRO A 230 -35.35 5.48 -18.65
CA PRO A 230 -36.76 5.22 -18.91
C PRO A 230 -37.19 6.10 -20.10
N SER A 231 -37.76 5.45 -21.10
CA SER A 231 -38.44 6.10 -22.23
C SER A 231 -39.54 7.03 -21.71
N GLY A 232 -39.35 8.34 -21.85
CA GLY A 232 -40.31 9.37 -21.49
C GLY A 232 -39.83 10.76 -21.90
N ASP A 233 -40.73 11.54 -22.50
CA ASP A 233 -40.48 12.69 -23.39
C ASP A 233 -39.72 13.90 -22.83
N PHE A 234 -39.12 14.63 -23.78
CA PHE A 234 -38.38 15.90 -23.66
C PHE A 234 -39.04 16.97 -22.77
N THR A 235 -38.25 17.60 -21.89
CA THR A 235 -37.91 19.05 -21.96
C THR A 235 -36.88 19.47 -20.89
N SER A 236 -35.70 19.91 -21.37
CA SER A 236 -34.79 20.93 -20.81
C SER A 236 -34.44 20.93 -19.29
N VAL A 237 -33.25 20.42 -18.94
CA VAL A 237 -32.14 21.18 -18.30
C VAL A 237 -30.82 20.50 -18.69
N LYS A 238 -29.85 21.24 -19.26
CA LYS A 238 -28.51 20.75 -19.58
C LYS A 238 -27.74 20.40 -18.30
N ALA A 239 -27.72 19.13 -17.91
CA ALA A 239 -26.65 18.58 -17.09
C ALA A 239 -25.50 18.20 -18.01
N LYS A 240 -24.32 18.78 -17.81
CA LYS A 240 -23.08 18.26 -18.40
C LYS A 240 -22.81 16.92 -17.75
N THR A 241 -23.22 15.83 -18.42
CA THR A 241 -22.77 14.49 -18.10
C THR A 241 -21.25 14.45 -18.22
N SER A 242 -20.58 14.10 -17.13
CA SER A 242 -19.13 13.95 -17.06
C SER A 242 -18.73 12.73 -17.89
N LEU A 243 -17.73 12.90 -18.76
CA LEU A 243 -17.15 11.90 -19.66
C LEU A 243 -16.58 10.64 -18.97
N VAL A 244 -16.76 10.51 -17.65
CA VAL A 244 -16.24 9.41 -16.82
C VAL A 244 -17.16 8.18 -16.86
N ASP A 245 -18.44 8.33 -17.20
CA ASP A 245 -19.39 7.21 -17.24
C ASP A 245 -19.21 6.31 -18.48
N THR A 246 -18.50 6.76 -19.51
CA THR A 246 -18.30 6.01 -20.76
C THR A 246 -17.16 4.97 -20.69
N LEU A 247 -16.32 5.02 -19.64
CA LEU A 247 -15.18 4.10 -19.46
C LEU A 247 -15.54 2.78 -18.77
N ALA A 248 -16.83 2.54 -18.49
CA ALA A 248 -17.30 1.31 -17.83
C ALA A 248 -17.70 0.18 -18.79
N GLU A 249 -17.79 0.42 -20.11
CA GLU A 249 -18.27 -0.57 -21.09
C GLU A 249 -17.18 -1.00 -22.08
N LEU A 250 -16.17 -1.72 -21.62
CA LEU A 250 -15.40 -2.62 -22.48
C LEU A 250 -15.10 -3.91 -21.72
N HIS A 251 -16.02 -4.87 -21.84
CA HIS A 251 -15.75 -6.29 -21.58
C HIS A 251 -15.44 -7.00 -22.90
N LEU A 252 -14.35 -7.77 -22.92
CA LEU A 252 -14.19 -8.90 -23.83
C LEU A 252 -13.73 -10.11 -22.99
N THR A 253 -14.56 -11.16 -23.00
CA THR A 253 -14.26 -12.55 -22.59
C THR A 253 -13.28 -13.18 -23.60
N ASP A 254 -12.44 -14.19 -23.34
CA ASP A 254 -12.67 -15.52 -22.76
C ASP A 254 -11.31 -16.30 -22.66
N GLY A 255 -11.22 -17.36 -21.84
CA GLY A 255 -10.27 -18.49 -22.05
C GLY A 255 -9.15 -18.82 -21.02
N ASP A 256 -9.40 -19.89 -20.24
CA ASP A 256 -8.52 -20.91 -19.61
C ASP A 256 -7.35 -20.61 -18.63
N ALA A 257 -7.38 -21.29 -17.46
CA ALA A 257 -6.35 -21.38 -16.42
C ALA A 257 -5.62 -22.75 -16.43
N PRO A 258 -4.35 -22.88 -15.96
CA PRO A 258 -4.06 -23.28 -14.55
C PRO A 258 -2.69 -22.71 -13.99
N PRO A 259 -2.06 -23.18 -12.87
CA PRO A 259 -2.01 -22.47 -11.56
C PRO A 259 -0.55 -22.12 -11.07
N PRO A 260 -0.26 -21.78 -9.78
CA PRO A 260 0.06 -20.41 -9.34
C PRO A 260 1.49 -20.20 -8.79
N THR A 261 2.09 -19.02 -8.99
CA THR A 261 3.24 -18.55 -8.18
C THR A 261 3.26 -17.04 -8.03
N ARG A 262 3.29 -16.60 -6.75
CA ARG A 262 3.55 -15.26 -6.23
C ARG A 262 2.57 -14.16 -6.64
N SER A 263 2.28 -13.31 -5.66
CA SER A 263 1.31 -12.21 -5.70
C SER A 263 1.70 -11.14 -6.72
N ASP A 264 1.35 -11.35 -7.98
CA ASP A 264 1.25 -10.26 -8.94
C ASP A 264 -0.21 -9.80 -8.97
N ILE A 265 -0.39 -8.50 -8.70
CA ILE A 265 -1.61 -7.78 -9.01
C ILE A 265 -1.87 -8.00 -10.50
N SER A 266 -2.87 -8.83 -10.82
CA SER A 266 -3.34 -9.10 -12.17
C SER A 266 -3.52 -7.78 -12.93
N GLY A 267 -3.02 -7.74 -14.17
CA GLY A 267 -3.04 -6.56 -15.05
C GLY A 267 -4.41 -6.00 -15.42
N ASN A 268 -5.50 -6.52 -14.84
CA ASN A 268 -6.90 -6.15 -15.13
C ASN A 268 -7.68 -5.66 -13.90
N THR A 269 -7.05 -5.05 -12.89
CA THR A 269 -7.81 -4.42 -11.78
C THR A 269 -8.61 -3.24 -12.31
N THR A 270 -9.94 -3.31 -12.21
CA THR A 270 -10.80 -2.19 -12.64
C THR A 270 -10.55 -0.94 -11.79
N PRO A 271 -10.74 0.28 -12.31
CA PRO A 271 -10.60 1.50 -11.51
C PRO A 271 -11.48 1.49 -10.24
N SER A 272 -12.62 0.81 -10.28
CA SER A 272 -13.53 0.66 -9.13
C SER A 272 -12.98 -0.28 -8.07
N GLU A 273 -12.34 -1.38 -8.45
CA GLU A 273 -11.63 -2.24 -7.50
C GLU A 273 -10.49 -1.48 -6.85
N LEU A 274 -9.68 -0.74 -7.63
CA LEU A 274 -8.58 0.07 -7.10
C LEU A 274 -9.06 1.16 -6.14
N LEU A 275 -10.25 1.73 -6.40
CA LEU A 275 -10.89 2.69 -5.49
C LEU A 275 -11.29 2.03 -4.18
N LEU A 276 -12.00 0.89 -4.21
CA LEU A 276 -12.39 0.16 -3.01
C LEU A 276 -11.14 -0.25 -2.20
N ASP A 277 -10.11 -0.70 -2.89
CA ASP A 277 -8.82 -1.07 -2.30
C ASP A 277 -8.10 0.10 -1.65
N SER A 278 -8.16 1.29 -2.24
CA SER A 278 -7.60 2.51 -1.67
C SER A 278 -8.42 3.00 -0.48
N PHE A 279 -9.74 2.88 -0.55
CA PHE A 279 -10.67 3.22 0.53
C PHE A 279 -10.43 2.35 1.78
N VAL A 280 -10.40 1.02 1.63
CA VAL A 280 -10.16 0.09 2.74
C VAL A 280 -8.83 0.40 3.44
N ARG A 281 -7.79 0.69 2.65
CA ARG A 281 -6.46 1.06 3.17
C ARG A 281 -6.47 2.39 3.92
N LEU A 282 -7.16 3.41 3.39
CA LEU A 282 -7.31 4.69 4.09
C LEU A 282 -8.01 4.50 5.42
N VAL A 283 -9.12 3.77 5.45
CA VAL A 283 -9.88 3.50 6.68
C VAL A 283 -9.01 2.75 7.68
N CYS A 284 -8.29 1.71 7.26
CA CYS A 284 -7.36 0.97 8.11
C CYS A 284 -6.22 1.85 8.65
N ALA A 285 -5.64 2.73 7.81
CA ALA A 285 -4.57 3.62 8.21
C ALA A 285 -5.04 4.69 9.21
N ALA A 286 -6.19 5.32 8.96
CA ALA A 286 -6.78 6.28 9.87
C ALA A 286 -7.18 5.63 11.20
N ASN A 287 -7.74 4.41 11.15
CA ASN A 287 -8.18 3.69 12.33
C ASN A 287 -7.04 3.39 13.33
N ARG A 288 -5.77 3.34 12.90
CA ARG A 288 -4.62 3.19 13.82
C ARG A 288 -4.45 4.35 14.81
N HIS A 289 -5.03 5.50 14.51
CA HIS A 289 -4.96 6.71 15.34
C HIS A 289 -6.11 6.83 16.32
N PHE A 290 -7.10 5.94 16.25
CA PHE A 290 -8.26 5.94 17.14
C PHE A 290 -8.25 4.71 18.02
N CYS A 291 -8.65 4.88 19.28
CA CYS A 291 -8.90 3.78 20.22
C CYS A 291 -10.20 4.09 20.97
N ALA A 292 -11.03 3.07 21.19
CA ALA A 292 -12.16 3.22 22.09
C ALA A 292 -11.66 3.49 23.52
N SER A 293 -12.33 4.38 24.23
CA SER A 293 -12.02 4.76 25.60
C SER A 293 -13.30 4.78 26.43
N PRO A 294 -13.27 4.62 27.76
CA PRO A 294 -14.47 4.77 28.60
C PRO A 294 -15.22 6.09 28.40
N SER A 295 -14.53 7.17 28.02
CA SER A 295 -15.15 8.47 27.72
C SER A 295 -15.68 8.61 26.29
N ALA A 296 -15.19 7.80 25.35
CA ALA A 296 -15.56 7.80 23.94
C ALA A 296 -15.59 6.34 23.45
N PRO A 297 -16.70 5.62 23.67
CA PRO A 297 -16.75 4.17 23.47
C PRO A 297 -16.67 3.76 22.00
N MET A 298 -16.91 4.68 21.07
CA MET A 298 -16.94 4.40 19.64
C MET A 298 -16.19 5.46 18.84
N THR A 299 -15.31 5.01 17.95
CA THR A 299 -14.48 5.88 17.11
C THR A 299 -15.32 6.58 16.04
N PRO A 300 -14.85 7.70 15.46
CA PRO A 300 -15.55 8.38 14.37
C PRO A 300 -15.86 7.47 13.18
N ILE A 301 -14.93 6.55 12.86
CA ILE A 301 -15.08 5.56 11.79
C ILE A 301 -16.23 4.60 12.11
N LEU A 302 -16.24 4.02 13.32
CA LEU A 302 -17.29 3.09 13.73
C LEU A 302 -18.68 3.74 13.76
N LYS A 303 -18.78 5.00 14.22
CA LYS A 303 -20.04 5.77 14.14
C LYS A 303 -20.51 5.95 12.71
N THR A 304 -19.58 6.29 11.81
CA THR A 304 -19.88 6.45 10.39
C THR A 304 -20.38 5.15 9.75
N MET A 305 -19.79 4.01 10.14
CA MET A 305 -20.16 2.70 9.59
C MET A 305 -21.61 2.34 9.87
N LEU A 306 -22.15 2.73 11.04
CA LEU A 306 -23.55 2.50 11.41
C LEU A 306 -24.55 3.24 10.51
N ASN A 307 -24.14 4.37 9.92
CA ASN A 307 -25.01 5.22 9.11
C ASN A 307 -24.88 4.95 7.59
N ASN A 308 -23.86 4.19 7.15
CA ASN A 308 -23.52 4.02 5.73
C ASN A 308 -23.44 2.53 5.33
N HIS A 309 -24.57 1.83 5.37
CA HIS A 309 -24.61 0.36 5.21
C HIS A 309 -23.98 -0.17 3.91
N ASN A 310 -24.13 0.52 2.77
CA ASN A 310 -23.59 0.03 1.49
C ASN A 310 -22.06 0.03 1.48
N ALA A 311 -21.42 1.18 1.73
CA ALA A 311 -19.95 1.25 1.85
C ALA A 311 -19.41 0.38 3.00
N THR A 312 -20.14 0.29 4.11
CA THR A 312 -19.80 -0.60 5.22
C THR A 312 -19.79 -2.06 4.80
N GLY A 313 -20.78 -2.52 4.03
CA GLY A 313 -20.83 -3.88 3.50
C GLY A 313 -19.62 -4.19 2.62
N SER A 314 -19.32 -3.32 1.63
CA SER A 314 -18.14 -3.49 0.78
C SER A 314 -16.81 -3.41 1.55
N LEU A 315 -16.75 -2.58 2.60
CA LEU A 315 -15.59 -2.50 3.50
C LEU A 315 -15.39 -3.82 4.24
N ILE A 316 -16.44 -4.36 4.87
CA ILE A 316 -16.40 -5.60 5.64
C ILE A 316 -16.02 -6.78 4.73
N GLU A 317 -16.65 -6.92 3.57
CA GLU A 317 -16.33 -7.98 2.61
C GLU A 317 -14.84 -7.97 2.24
N ARG A 318 -14.31 -6.80 1.84
CA ARG A 318 -12.89 -6.68 1.47
C ARG A 318 -11.96 -6.87 2.67
N LEU A 319 -12.36 -6.41 3.85
CA LEU A 319 -11.62 -6.57 5.10
C LEU A 319 -11.52 -8.04 5.52
N LEU A 320 -12.59 -8.82 5.37
CA LEU A 320 -12.60 -10.25 5.65
C LEU A 320 -11.70 -11.03 4.68
N HIS A 321 -11.65 -10.63 3.41
CA HIS A 321 -10.68 -11.19 2.46
C HIS A 321 -9.22 -10.94 2.88
N LEU A 322 -8.90 -9.73 3.39
CA LEU A 322 -7.57 -9.42 3.91
C LEU A 322 -7.25 -10.21 5.18
N PHE A 323 -8.23 -10.31 6.09
CA PHE A 323 -8.12 -11.08 7.33
C PHE A 323 -7.85 -12.56 7.07
N ASN A 324 -8.60 -13.18 6.16
CA ASN A 324 -8.41 -14.58 5.76
C ASN A 324 -7.00 -14.84 5.22
N ARG A 325 -6.44 -13.91 4.45
CA ARG A 325 -5.08 -14.02 3.90
C ARG A 325 -3.98 -13.67 4.90
N GLY A 326 -4.31 -13.10 6.05
CA GLY A 326 -3.33 -12.60 7.02
C GLY A 326 -2.48 -11.42 6.51
N VAL A 327 -2.93 -10.71 5.47
CA VAL A 327 -2.18 -9.61 4.85
C VAL A 327 -2.49 -8.30 5.57
N ASP A 328 -1.46 -7.51 5.91
CA ASP A 328 -1.68 -6.14 6.39
C ASP A 328 -1.99 -5.22 5.19
N PRO A 329 -3.16 -4.56 5.13
CA PRO A 329 -3.49 -3.65 4.04
C PRO A 329 -2.52 -2.48 3.89
N LEU A 330 -1.74 -2.16 4.93
CA LEU A 330 -0.78 -1.05 4.92
C LEU A 330 0.63 -1.46 4.50
N ASP A 331 0.89 -2.74 4.25
CA ASP A 331 2.11 -3.17 3.58
C ASP A 331 1.97 -2.92 2.07
N VAL A 332 2.32 -1.71 1.66
CA VAL A 332 2.07 -1.23 0.31
C VAL A 332 3.32 -0.76 -0.42
N ASP A 333 3.53 -1.32 -1.61
CA ASP A 333 4.56 -0.87 -2.54
C ASP A 333 4.10 0.43 -3.23
N GLY A 334 4.75 1.54 -2.87
CA GLY A 334 4.49 2.85 -3.45
C GLY A 334 4.95 2.95 -4.90
N VAL A 335 6.06 2.31 -5.25
CA VAL A 335 6.64 2.36 -6.60
C VAL A 335 5.79 1.53 -7.57
N ALA A 336 5.34 0.34 -7.16
CA ALA A 336 4.41 -0.45 -7.96
C ALA A 336 3.09 0.29 -8.20
N PHE A 337 2.52 0.90 -7.16
CA PHE A 337 1.32 1.72 -7.29
C PHE A 337 1.54 2.87 -8.28
N VAL A 338 2.64 3.63 -8.14
CA VAL A 338 2.93 4.77 -9.03
C VAL A 338 3.08 4.31 -10.47
N ARG A 339 3.75 3.17 -10.72
CA ARG A 339 3.89 2.58 -12.06
C ARG A 339 2.53 2.18 -12.66
N GLN A 340 1.65 1.57 -11.86
CA GLN A 340 0.30 1.18 -12.30
C GLN A 340 -0.56 2.42 -12.60
N PHE A 341 -0.61 3.37 -11.66
CA PHE A 341 -1.47 4.54 -11.75
C PHE A 341 -1.02 5.50 -12.86
N ARG A 342 0.29 5.67 -13.06
CA ARG A 342 0.85 6.44 -14.17
C ARG A 342 0.36 5.93 -15.53
N ARG A 343 0.27 4.60 -15.73
CA ARG A 343 -0.28 4.04 -16.99
C ARG A 343 -1.73 4.45 -17.20
N ALA A 344 -2.55 4.42 -16.15
CA ALA A 344 -3.96 4.83 -16.22
C ALA A 344 -4.12 6.33 -16.51
N LEU A 345 -3.15 7.17 -16.12
CA LEU A 345 -3.15 8.60 -16.48
C LEU A 345 -2.88 8.79 -17.97
N HIS A 346 -1.93 8.05 -18.54
CA HIS A 346 -1.59 8.16 -19.97
C HIS A 346 -2.72 7.66 -20.88
N THR A 347 -3.39 6.56 -20.52
CA THR A 347 -4.57 6.10 -21.30
C THR A 347 -5.69 7.14 -21.32
N GLY A 348 -5.93 7.84 -20.20
CA GLY A 348 -6.93 8.91 -20.14
C GLY A 348 -6.52 10.21 -20.87
N LEU A 349 -5.22 10.46 -21.04
CA LEU A 349 -4.73 11.58 -21.85
C LEU A 349 -4.85 11.30 -23.35
N ASP A 350 -4.55 10.07 -23.78
CA ASP A 350 -4.66 9.66 -25.20
C ASP A 350 -6.12 9.71 -25.67
N ASP A 351 -7.07 9.25 -24.86
CA ASP A 351 -8.50 9.31 -25.19
C ASP A 351 -9.04 10.76 -25.21
N ALA A 352 -8.54 11.63 -24.33
CA ALA A 352 -8.89 13.05 -24.34
C ALA A 352 -8.34 13.78 -25.57
N SER A 353 -7.16 13.39 -26.06
CA SER A 353 -6.56 13.96 -27.28
C SER A 353 -7.36 13.60 -28.54
N GLN A 354 -7.91 12.39 -28.61
CA GLN A 354 -8.74 11.93 -29.75
C GLN A 354 -10.08 12.67 -29.86
N LEU A 355 -10.60 13.19 -28.74
CA LEU A 355 -11.84 13.99 -28.71
C LEU A 355 -11.64 15.44 -29.19
N TYR A 356 -10.42 15.98 -29.11
CA TYR A 356 -10.09 17.30 -29.66
C TYR A 356 -9.84 17.27 -31.17
N ASP A 357 -9.34 16.15 -31.70
CA ASP A 357 -9.15 15.95 -33.15
C ASP A 357 -10.48 15.73 -33.92
N ALA A 358 -11.59 15.50 -33.23
CA ALA A 358 -12.91 15.33 -33.85
C ALA A 358 -13.63 16.64 -34.21
N THR A 359 -13.04 17.80 -33.91
CA THR A 359 -13.59 19.14 -34.24
C THR A 359 -12.64 19.96 -35.11
N ALA A 360 -12.35 19.46 -36.30
CA ALA A 360 -11.80 20.29 -37.38
C ALA A 360 -12.74 20.24 -38.60
N PRO A 361 -13.34 21.37 -39.04
CA PRO A 361 -14.12 21.41 -40.25
C PRO A 361 -13.22 21.67 -41.48
N TYR A 362 -13.44 20.85 -42.51
CA TYR A 362 -13.24 21.11 -43.95
C TYR A 362 -11.84 21.47 -44.52
N GLN A 363 -11.40 20.57 -45.40
CA GLN A 363 -10.61 20.73 -46.65
C GLN A 363 -9.13 21.18 -46.52
N ASP A 364 -8.18 20.53 -47.18
CA ASP A 364 -8.20 20.24 -48.62
C ASP A 364 -7.54 18.91 -49.03
N THR A 365 -8.16 18.30 -50.03
CA THR A 365 -7.71 17.14 -50.81
C THR A 365 -6.58 17.53 -51.76
N SER A 366 -5.39 16.94 -51.62
CA SER A 366 -4.54 16.44 -52.73
C SER A 366 -3.13 16.03 -52.27
N ALA A 367 -2.89 14.73 -52.11
CA ALA A 367 -1.66 14.03 -52.52
C ALA A 367 -1.72 12.56 -52.05
N SER A 368 -1.47 11.64 -52.97
CA SER A 368 -1.45 10.18 -52.74
C SER A 368 -0.16 9.72 -52.02
N PRO A 369 -0.14 8.47 -51.49
CA PRO A 369 0.76 8.04 -50.41
C PRO A 369 2.03 7.32 -50.88
N ASP A 370 3.09 7.37 -50.07
CA ASP A 370 4.30 6.56 -50.22
C ASP A 370 4.35 5.46 -49.11
N PRO A 371 4.54 4.16 -49.42
CA PRO A 371 4.25 3.06 -48.50
C PRO A 371 5.52 2.38 -47.98
N TYR A 372 6.09 2.81 -46.85
CA TYR A 372 7.10 1.99 -46.14
C TYR A 372 7.13 2.28 -44.62
N ARG A 373 6.43 1.46 -43.83
CA ARG A 373 7.03 0.72 -42.69
C ARG A 373 6.03 -0.25 -42.08
N SER A 374 6.28 -1.51 -42.38
CA SER A 374 5.61 -2.69 -41.84
C SER A 374 6.07 -2.97 -40.40
N ALA A 375 5.08 -3.29 -39.57
CA ALA A 375 5.18 -3.87 -38.25
C ALA A 375 5.93 -5.22 -38.25
N LYS A 376 6.65 -5.52 -37.16
CA LYS A 376 6.96 -6.91 -36.78
C LYS A 376 6.91 -7.11 -35.26
N SER A 377 5.88 -7.85 -34.88
CA SER A 377 5.74 -8.69 -33.69
C SER A 377 6.81 -9.79 -33.67
N TYR A 378 7.34 -10.14 -32.49
CA TYR A 378 7.81 -11.48 -32.12
C TYR A 378 7.66 -11.63 -30.59
N ASP A 379 6.72 -12.42 -30.10
CA ASP A 379 6.68 -13.89 -29.92
C ASP A 379 7.49 -14.42 -28.73
N SER A 380 6.76 -15.10 -27.85
CA SER A 380 7.14 -15.65 -26.56
C SER A 380 7.77 -17.04 -26.72
N LEU A 381 8.86 -17.32 -25.99
CA LEU A 381 9.36 -18.68 -25.81
C LEU A 381 9.54 -18.96 -24.31
N SER A 382 8.73 -19.91 -23.81
CA SER A 382 8.88 -20.54 -22.52
C SER A 382 9.95 -21.64 -22.59
N LEU A 383 10.76 -21.77 -21.54
CA LEU A 383 11.61 -22.93 -21.33
C LEU A 383 11.59 -23.31 -19.84
N HIS A 384 11.24 -24.57 -19.62
CA HIS A 384 11.13 -25.31 -18.38
C HIS A 384 12.49 -25.60 -17.72
N ASN A 385 12.39 -26.13 -16.49
CA ASN A 385 13.38 -26.81 -15.63
C ASN A 385 13.85 -25.93 -14.47
N GLY A 386 13.87 -26.37 -13.21
CA GLY A 386 13.74 -27.71 -12.64
C GLY A 386 14.49 -27.64 -11.31
N ALA A 387 13.79 -27.86 -10.20
CA ALA A 387 14.36 -27.76 -8.86
C ALA A 387 15.38 -28.86 -8.62
N SER A 388 16.48 -28.53 -7.91
CA SER A 388 17.22 -29.53 -7.14
C SER A 388 17.79 -28.87 -5.89
N GLU A 389 17.34 -29.38 -4.76
CA GLU A 389 17.89 -29.20 -3.42
C GLU A 389 19.28 -29.81 -3.35
N VAL A 390 20.24 -29.12 -2.71
CA VAL A 390 21.42 -29.73 -2.09
C VAL A 390 21.74 -28.93 -0.82
N GLY A 391 21.64 -29.60 0.32
CA GLY A 391 22.12 -29.11 1.61
C GLY A 391 23.53 -29.61 1.90
N THR A 392 24.32 -28.76 2.57
CA THR A 392 25.61 -29.07 3.22
C THR A 392 25.86 -27.92 4.22
N SER A 393 25.67 -28.03 5.53
CA SER A 393 26.40 -28.78 6.58
C SER A 393 27.88 -28.41 6.76
N CYS A 394 28.25 -28.23 8.04
CA CYS A 394 29.61 -28.19 8.63
C CYS A 394 30.34 -26.82 8.57
N SER A 395 31.07 -26.36 9.60
CA SER A 395 31.26 -26.75 11.01
C SER A 395 32.21 -25.72 11.65
N ASP A 396 32.21 -25.70 12.98
CA ASP A 396 32.93 -24.84 13.92
C ASP A 396 34.46 -24.75 13.78
N GLU A 397 35.03 -23.66 14.33
CA GLU A 397 36.26 -23.54 15.15
C GLU A 397 36.78 -22.07 15.09
N TYR A 398 37.54 -21.48 16.03
CA TYR A 398 37.59 -21.36 17.50
C TYR A 398 38.57 -20.19 17.77
N SER A 399 38.45 -19.50 18.92
CA SER A 399 39.39 -18.51 19.54
C SER A 399 39.56 -17.12 18.88
N SER A 400 39.73 -16.00 19.60
CA SER A 400 40.11 -15.77 21.01
C SER A 400 39.74 -14.34 21.48
N ASP A 401 39.50 -14.23 22.78
CA ASP A 401 39.15 -13.05 23.59
C ASP A 401 40.20 -11.93 23.61
N VAL A 402 39.74 -10.67 23.68
CA VAL A 402 40.36 -9.59 24.49
C VAL A 402 39.24 -8.63 24.96
N ASP A 403 39.17 -8.42 26.27
CA ASP A 403 38.24 -7.56 27.02
C ASP A 403 38.32 -6.06 26.67
N GLU A 404 37.17 -5.39 26.49
CA GLU A 404 36.97 -4.00 26.90
C GLU A 404 35.46 -3.67 27.08
N GLU A 405 35.12 -3.14 28.25
CA GLU A 405 33.77 -2.83 28.76
C GLU A 405 33.14 -1.52 28.18
N PRO A 406 31.84 -1.22 28.42
CA PRO A 406 30.89 -1.05 27.33
C PRO A 406 30.61 0.41 26.97
N ARG A 407 30.73 0.75 25.68
CA ARG A 407 30.09 1.93 25.10
C ARG A 407 28.76 1.54 24.48
N SER A 408 27.71 2.29 24.85
CA SER A 408 26.36 2.23 24.31
C SER A 408 26.36 2.18 22.77
N VAL A 409 26.11 0.99 22.21
CA VAL A 409 25.93 0.80 20.77
C VAL A 409 24.44 0.60 20.49
N CYS A 410 23.86 1.63 19.88
CA CYS A 410 22.56 1.59 19.24
C CYS A 410 22.56 0.48 18.18
N SER A 411 21.82 -0.61 18.44
CA SER A 411 21.65 -1.71 17.49
C SER A 411 20.86 -1.22 16.26
N LYS A 412 21.58 -0.91 15.19
CA LYS A 412 21.03 -0.84 13.84
C LYS A 412 20.66 -2.26 13.39
N ARG A 413 19.40 -2.64 13.56
CA ARG A 413 18.79 -3.69 12.73
C ARG A 413 18.06 -3.01 11.58
N GLY A 414 18.30 -3.50 10.37
CA GLY A 414 17.45 -3.24 9.22
C GLY A 414 16.05 -3.79 9.52
N ALA A 415 15.21 -2.94 10.11
CA ALA A 415 13.80 -3.17 10.19
C ALA A 415 13.20 -2.72 8.86
N SER A 416 12.40 -3.58 8.24
CA SER A 416 11.30 -3.11 7.38
C SER A 416 10.62 -1.91 8.06
N PRO A 417 10.18 -0.86 7.36
CA PRO A 417 9.48 0.26 7.99
C PRO A 417 8.17 -0.28 8.60
N GLN A 418 8.21 -0.71 9.87
CA GLN A 418 7.03 -1.24 10.55
C GLN A 418 6.07 -0.07 10.73
N ALA A 419 4.87 -0.22 10.19
CA ALA A 419 3.76 0.69 10.43
C ALA A 419 3.48 0.70 11.94
N ASN A 420 3.71 1.83 12.60
CA ASN A 420 3.63 1.93 14.05
C ASN A 420 2.17 2.22 14.47
N LEU A 421 1.61 1.44 15.40
CA LEU A 421 0.46 1.89 16.19
C LEU A 421 0.87 3.10 17.03
N THR A 422 -0.07 3.98 17.34
CA THR A 422 0.23 5.12 18.21
C THR A 422 0.53 4.65 19.64
N GLU A 423 1.52 5.27 20.29
CA GLU A 423 1.90 4.94 21.67
C GLU A 423 0.70 5.13 22.63
N ALA A 424 -0.15 6.13 22.37
CA ALA A 424 -1.40 6.35 23.09
C ALA A 424 -2.38 5.16 22.98
N THR A 425 -2.51 4.55 21.79
CA THR A 425 -3.38 3.38 21.60
C THR A 425 -2.84 2.17 22.35
N LEU A 426 -1.53 1.92 22.27
CA LEU A 426 -0.88 0.83 22.98
C LEU A 426 -0.91 1.01 24.50
N HIS A 427 -0.92 2.25 25.00
CA HIS A 427 -1.09 2.52 26.43
C HIS A 427 -2.50 2.21 26.93
N LEU A 428 -3.52 2.44 26.10
CA LEU A 428 -4.92 2.14 26.46
C LEU A 428 -5.21 0.64 26.41
N ASP A 429 -4.76 -0.03 25.35
CA ASP A 429 -4.89 -1.48 25.20
C ASP A 429 -3.60 -2.06 24.57
N PRO A 430 -2.69 -2.62 25.39
CA PRO A 430 -1.39 -3.12 24.93
C PRO A 430 -1.53 -4.37 24.05
N ASP A 431 -2.69 -5.04 24.08
CA ASP A 431 -2.95 -6.22 23.28
C ASP A 431 -3.55 -5.92 21.91
N THR A 432 -3.75 -4.64 21.57
CA THR A 432 -4.25 -4.21 20.27
C THR A 432 -3.43 -4.83 19.11
N PRO A 433 -4.09 -5.40 18.09
CA PRO A 433 -3.42 -5.96 16.92
C PRO A 433 -2.61 -4.92 16.15
N ARG A 434 -1.37 -5.28 15.75
CA ARG A 434 -0.52 -4.44 14.90
C ARG A 434 -0.96 -4.48 13.45
N ASN A 435 -1.46 -5.63 12.99
CA ASN A 435 -2.03 -5.73 11.65
C ASN A 435 -3.28 -4.85 11.55
N ALA A 436 -3.31 -3.93 10.58
CA ALA A 436 -4.37 -2.93 10.51
C ALA A 436 -5.75 -3.54 10.21
N ALA A 437 -5.82 -4.63 9.45
CA ALA A 437 -7.08 -5.33 9.18
C ALA A 437 -7.60 -6.00 10.44
N ARG A 438 -6.73 -6.72 11.18
CA ARG A 438 -7.09 -7.35 12.47
C ARG A 438 -7.54 -6.31 13.50
N LYS A 439 -6.85 -5.17 13.56
CA LYS A 439 -7.20 -4.04 14.43
C LYS A 439 -8.60 -3.52 14.12
N LEU A 440 -8.90 -3.24 12.85
CA LEU A 440 -10.23 -2.77 12.45
C LEU A 440 -11.32 -3.81 12.72
N ILE A 441 -11.06 -5.11 12.48
CA ILE A 441 -12.00 -6.18 12.84
C ILE A 441 -12.25 -6.19 14.35
N ALA A 442 -11.20 -6.14 15.16
CA ALA A 442 -11.35 -6.15 16.60
C ALA A 442 -12.14 -4.93 17.12
N ASP A 443 -11.96 -3.76 16.52
CA ASP A 443 -12.75 -2.57 16.83
C ASP A 443 -14.23 -2.72 16.43
N ILE A 444 -14.51 -3.28 15.25
CA ILE A 444 -15.89 -3.56 14.81
C ILE A 444 -16.58 -4.48 15.82
N PHE A 445 -15.87 -5.50 16.32
CA PHE A 445 -16.37 -6.40 17.36
C PHE A 445 -16.18 -5.87 18.79
N SER A 446 -15.76 -4.62 19.00
CA SER A 446 -15.60 -4.08 20.36
C SER A 446 -16.91 -3.54 20.95
N ASP A 447 -17.91 -3.23 20.13
CA ASP A 447 -19.25 -2.82 20.55
C ASP A 447 -20.32 -3.70 19.86
N SER A 448 -21.39 -4.04 20.59
CA SER A 448 -22.44 -4.91 20.06
C SER A 448 -23.21 -4.29 18.89
N LYS A 449 -23.35 -2.96 18.83
CA LYS A 449 -24.04 -2.28 17.71
C LYS A 449 -23.23 -2.39 16.42
N THR A 450 -21.91 -2.25 16.50
CA THR A 450 -21.02 -2.38 15.33
C THR A 450 -20.81 -3.84 14.95
N ALA A 451 -20.80 -4.76 15.91
CA ALA A 451 -20.73 -6.21 15.63
C ALA A 451 -21.92 -6.69 14.79
N LYS A 452 -23.11 -6.10 14.98
CA LYS A 452 -24.33 -6.39 14.18
C LYS A 452 -24.24 -5.96 12.72
N LEU A 453 -23.23 -5.18 12.34
CA LEU A 453 -22.96 -4.86 10.93
C LEU A 453 -22.37 -6.06 10.18
N VAL A 454 -21.79 -7.02 10.90
CA VAL A 454 -21.23 -8.25 10.33
C VAL A 454 -22.32 -9.31 10.31
N TYR A 455 -22.62 -9.88 9.14
CA TYR A 455 -23.65 -10.92 9.03
C TYR A 455 -23.27 -12.17 9.80
N CYS A 456 -24.28 -12.93 10.24
CA CYS A 456 -24.10 -14.19 10.95
C CYS A 456 -23.17 -15.18 10.22
N ASN A 457 -23.23 -15.25 8.88
CA ASN A 457 -22.36 -16.10 8.08
C ASN A 457 -20.91 -15.57 8.05
N ASP A 458 -20.75 -14.26 7.99
CA ASP A 458 -19.42 -13.63 8.00
C ASP A 458 -18.72 -13.82 9.36
N VAL A 459 -19.48 -13.83 10.46
CA VAL A 459 -18.95 -14.19 11.79
C VAL A 459 -18.43 -15.64 11.80
N GLU A 460 -19.14 -16.58 11.16
CA GLU A 460 -18.65 -17.97 11.03
C GLU A 460 -17.35 -18.03 10.23
N VAL A 461 -17.25 -17.27 9.14
CA VAL A 461 -16.01 -17.16 8.34
C VAL A 461 -14.86 -16.61 9.20
N VAL A 462 -15.11 -15.58 10.03
CA VAL A 462 -14.10 -15.06 10.96
C VAL A 462 -13.64 -16.16 11.93
N VAL A 463 -14.57 -16.93 12.49
CA VAL A 463 -14.25 -18.03 13.41
C VAL A 463 -13.46 -19.14 12.70
N ASP A 464 -13.84 -19.51 11.48
CA ASP A 464 -13.12 -20.51 10.68
C ASP A 464 -11.68 -20.08 10.38
N VAL A 465 -11.48 -18.81 10.02
CA VAL A 465 -10.15 -18.22 9.81
C VAL A 465 -9.32 -18.27 11.09
N ILE A 466 -9.92 -17.91 12.23
CA ILE A 466 -9.23 -17.93 13.52
C ILE A 466 -8.86 -19.36 13.90
N ILE A 467 -9.76 -20.33 13.83
CA ILE A 467 -9.47 -21.75 14.12
C ILE A 467 -8.30 -22.24 13.28
N ARG A 468 -8.34 -21.99 11.96
CA ARG A 468 -7.25 -22.36 11.05
C ARG A 468 -5.92 -21.76 11.49
N HIS A 469 -5.88 -20.47 11.81
CA HIS A 469 -4.64 -19.82 12.26
C HIS A 469 -4.17 -20.27 13.65
N LEU A 470 -5.08 -20.63 14.56
CA LEU A 470 -4.72 -21.21 15.86
C LEU A 470 -4.04 -22.57 15.70
N CYS A 471 -4.48 -23.39 14.74
CA CYS A 471 -3.90 -24.70 14.46
C CYS A 471 -2.58 -24.61 13.67
N ASP A 472 -2.48 -23.68 12.73
CA ASP A 472 -1.35 -23.61 11.79
C ASP A 472 -0.15 -22.82 12.34
N LEU A 473 -0.37 -21.89 13.27
CA LEU A 473 0.68 -21.00 13.77
C LEU A 473 1.30 -21.49 15.09
N PRO A 474 2.64 -21.45 15.24
CA PRO A 474 3.28 -21.77 16.50
C PRO A 474 3.00 -20.69 17.56
N ALA A 475 3.11 -21.06 18.85
CA ALA A 475 2.86 -20.15 19.98
C ALA A 475 3.74 -18.88 19.97
N SER A 476 4.94 -18.99 19.38
CA SER A 476 5.91 -17.91 19.20
C SER A 476 5.61 -16.97 18.03
N SER A 477 4.60 -17.28 17.21
CA SER A 477 4.20 -16.44 16.08
C SER A 477 3.64 -15.10 16.55
N PRO A 478 4.11 -13.96 16.02
CA PRO A 478 3.60 -12.63 16.39
C PRO A 478 2.14 -12.40 16.00
N ASP A 479 1.63 -13.17 15.03
CA ASP A 479 0.26 -13.04 14.51
C ASP A 479 -0.78 -13.77 15.38
N LEU A 480 -0.38 -14.88 16.01
CA LEU A 480 -1.27 -15.71 16.81
C LEU A 480 -2.01 -14.94 17.93
N PRO A 481 -1.35 -14.12 18.78
CA PRO A 481 -2.05 -13.38 19.83
C PRO A 481 -3.04 -12.35 19.26
N GLU A 482 -2.82 -11.85 18.03
CA GLU A 482 -3.75 -10.91 17.39
C GLU A 482 -5.06 -11.59 16.97
N PHE A 483 -4.99 -12.82 16.46
CA PHE A 483 -6.18 -13.60 16.15
C PHE A 483 -6.97 -13.98 17.41
N ILE A 484 -6.27 -14.35 18.50
CA ILE A 484 -6.91 -14.63 19.79
C ILE A 484 -7.57 -13.37 20.35
N TYR A 485 -6.94 -12.20 20.20
CA TYR A 485 -7.53 -10.93 20.60
C TYR A 485 -8.82 -10.63 19.81
N CYS A 486 -8.84 -10.82 18.49
CA CYS A 486 -10.06 -10.70 17.70
C CYS A 486 -11.15 -11.67 18.18
N LEU A 487 -10.78 -12.92 18.51
CA LEU A 487 -11.71 -13.93 19.01
C LEU A 487 -12.38 -13.51 20.33
N ASP A 488 -11.62 -12.95 21.28
CA ASP A 488 -12.17 -12.41 22.53
C ASP A 488 -13.28 -11.39 22.25
N LYS A 489 -13.05 -10.45 21.32
CA LYS A 489 -14.04 -9.44 20.94
C LYS A 489 -15.28 -10.05 20.28
N VAL A 490 -15.09 -11.01 19.37
CA VAL A 490 -16.19 -11.74 18.72
C VAL A 490 -17.08 -12.43 19.76
N ILE A 491 -16.50 -13.18 20.70
CA ILE A 491 -17.27 -13.92 21.71
C ILE A 491 -18.05 -12.97 22.64
N ARG A 492 -17.48 -11.83 23.01
CA ARG A 492 -18.11 -10.88 23.95
C ARG A 492 -19.28 -10.10 23.36
N ASN A 493 -19.17 -9.69 22.10
CA ASN A 493 -20.04 -8.64 21.56
C ASN A 493 -20.91 -9.08 20.37
N SER A 494 -20.67 -10.27 19.81
CA SER A 494 -21.52 -10.83 18.75
C SER A 494 -22.53 -11.85 19.29
N ASP A 495 -23.47 -12.27 18.45
CA ASP A 495 -24.45 -13.31 18.77
C ASP A 495 -23.87 -14.75 18.68
N TYR A 496 -22.53 -14.90 18.63
CA TYR A 496 -21.85 -16.19 18.51
C TYR A 496 -22.28 -17.19 19.60
N MET A 497 -22.30 -16.77 20.87
CA MET A 497 -22.67 -17.64 22.00
C MET A 497 -24.19 -17.83 22.15
N SER A 498 -24.99 -16.84 21.78
CA SER A 498 -26.45 -16.80 22.02
C SER A 498 -27.28 -17.40 20.89
N ARG A 499 -26.65 -18.04 19.91
CA ARG A 499 -27.29 -18.64 18.75
C ARG A 499 -28.24 -19.79 19.13
N VAL A 500 -29.36 -19.86 18.41
CA VAL A 500 -30.40 -20.89 18.61
C VAL A 500 -29.88 -22.31 18.39
N SER A 501 -28.99 -22.51 17.40
CA SER A 501 -28.38 -23.81 17.10
C SER A 501 -27.17 -24.15 17.97
N GLY A 502 -26.84 -23.29 18.95
CA GLY A 502 -25.60 -23.33 19.71
C GLY A 502 -24.43 -22.64 19.01
N PRO A 503 -23.29 -22.45 19.71
CA PRO A 503 -22.14 -21.74 19.16
C PRO A 503 -21.45 -22.56 18.06
N TYR A 504 -21.17 -21.90 16.93
CA TYR A 504 -20.59 -22.54 15.74
C TYR A 504 -19.17 -23.06 16.00
N ARG A 505 -18.92 -24.35 15.73
CA ARG A 505 -17.60 -25.01 15.89
C ARG A 505 -16.93 -24.81 17.27
N LEU A 506 -17.73 -24.72 18.33
CA LEU A 506 -17.23 -24.50 19.69
C LEU A 506 -16.20 -25.53 20.16
N GLN A 507 -16.41 -26.81 19.80
CA GLN A 507 -15.51 -27.89 20.17
C GLN A 507 -14.14 -27.70 19.52
N ASP A 508 -14.10 -27.55 18.19
CA ASP A 508 -12.88 -27.30 17.41
C ASP A 508 -12.14 -26.06 17.91
N LEU A 509 -12.87 -24.99 18.25
CA LEU A 509 -12.30 -23.77 18.80
C LEU A 509 -11.64 -24.01 20.16
N THR A 510 -12.29 -24.77 21.04
CA THR A 510 -11.77 -25.11 22.37
C THR A 510 -10.53 -25.98 22.25
N GLU A 511 -10.54 -26.97 21.36
CA GLU A 511 -9.39 -27.83 21.07
C GLU A 511 -8.23 -27.03 20.49
N ALA A 512 -8.50 -26.13 19.55
CA ALA A 512 -7.47 -25.26 18.96
C ALA A 512 -6.82 -24.35 20.02
N LEU A 513 -7.61 -23.76 20.92
CA LEU A 513 -7.10 -22.94 22.03
C LEU A 513 -6.25 -23.75 23.02
N LEU A 514 -6.65 -24.99 23.35
CA LEU A 514 -5.83 -25.89 24.17
C LEU A 514 -4.54 -26.33 23.44
N GLY A 515 -4.59 -26.47 22.11
CA GLY A 515 -3.44 -26.75 21.27
C GLY A 515 -2.36 -25.66 21.33
N VAL A 516 -2.74 -24.41 21.59
CA VAL A 516 -1.79 -23.30 21.83
C VAL A 516 -0.96 -23.56 23.09
N GLU A 517 -1.57 -24.09 24.16
CA GLU A 517 -0.86 -24.44 25.40
C GLU A 517 0.14 -25.59 25.16
N GLY A 518 -0.27 -26.61 24.42
CA GLY A 518 0.60 -27.72 24.05
C GLY A 518 1.80 -27.27 23.18
N SER A 519 1.56 -26.37 22.24
CA SER A 519 2.60 -25.83 21.35
C SER A 519 3.63 -24.97 22.09
N ALA A 520 3.24 -24.29 23.17
CA ALA A 520 4.16 -23.50 23.97
C ALA A 520 5.13 -24.35 24.82
N GLY A 521 4.74 -25.57 25.20
CA GLY A 521 5.57 -26.50 25.97
C GLY A 521 6.77 -27.07 25.20
N GLY A 522 6.80 -26.95 23.88
CA GLY A 522 7.90 -27.37 23.01
C GLY A 522 8.88 -26.24 22.63
N CYS A 523 8.62 -24.99 23.01
CA CYS A 523 9.51 -23.86 22.71
C CYS A 523 10.57 -23.69 23.81
N ASP A 524 11.85 -23.84 23.45
CA ASP A 524 12.99 -23.53 24.33
C ASP A 524 13.00 -22.04 24.68
N ALA A 525 12.37 -21.68 25.80
CA ALA A 525 12.29 -20.31 26.35
C ALA A 525 13.68 -19.69 26.67
N SER A 526 14.77 -20.43 26.51
CA SER A 526 16.15 -20.00 26.75
C SER A 526 16.83 -19.34 25.54
N LYS A 527 16.28 -19.48 24.33
CA LYS A 527 16.82 -18.86 23.11
C LYS A 527 15.94 -17.69 22.69
N PHE A 528 16.45 -16.48 22.99
CA PHE A 528 15.83 -15.16 22.72
C PHE A 528 14.66 -14.79 23.65
N ARG A 529 14.59 -13.49 23.97
CA ARG A 529 13.52 -12.88 24.77
C ARG A 529 12.17 -13.02 24.05
N ASP A 530 11.52 -14.18 24.17
CA ASP A 530 10.22 -14.47 23.58
C ASP A 530 9.10 -13.90 24.48
N PHE A 531 8.67 -12.68 24.15
CA PHE A 531 7.50 -12.04 24.79
C PHE A 531 6.17 -12.45 24.13
N THR A 532 6.23 -13.14 22.99
CA THR A 532 5.05 -13.48 22.19
C THR A 532 4.37 -14.71 22.74
N THR A 533 5.13 -15.78 23.02
CA THR A 533 4.58 -17.02 23.58
C THR A 533 3.79 -16.78 24.90
N PRO A 534 4.32 -16.03 25.90
CA PRO A 534 3.56 -15.70 27.10
C PRO A 534 2.28 -14.90 26.82
N ARG A 535 2.31 -14.00 25.82
CA ARG A 535 1.13 -13.21 25.42
C ARG A 535 0.06 -14.10 24.78
N SER A 536 0.45 -14.97 23.84
CA SER A 536 -0.45 -15.94 23.21
C SER A 536 -1.14 -16.82 24.26
N LEU A 537 -0.37 -17.37 25.20
CA LEU A 537 -0.90 -18.19 26.30
C LEU A 537 -1.87 -17.44 27.20
N ARG A 538 -1.51 -16.22 27.63
CA ARG A 538 -2.38 -15.40 28.48
C ARG A 538 -3.72 -15.12 27.80
N LEU A 539 -3.70 -14.75 26.52
CA LEU A 539 -4.92 -14.46 25.76
C LEU A 539 -5.74 -15.73 25.53
N ALA A 540 -5.11 -16.84 25.16
CA ALA A 540 -5.81 -18.12 24.96
C ALA A 540 -6.53 -18.56 26.24
N ASN A 541 -5.84 -18.48 27.39
CA ASN A 541 -6.43 -18.78 28.69
C ASN A 541 -7.54 -17.82 29.10
N GLY A 542 -7.42 -16.54 28.76
CA GLY A 542 -8.49 -15.56 28.92
C GLY A 542 -9.76 -15.95 28.14
N VAL A 543 -9.60 -16.35 26.87
CA VAL A 543 -10.72 -16.77 26.02
C VAL A 543 -11.32 -18.11 26.49
N LEU A 544 -10.50 -19.09 26.88
CA LEU A 544 -10.99 -20.35 27.45
C LEU A 544 -11.82 -20.13 28.72
N SER A 545 -11.41 -19.20 29.58
CA SER A 545 -12.17 -18.80 30.77
C SER A 545 -13.51 -18.16 30.39
N LEU A 546 -13.50 -17.27 29.38
CA LEU A 546 -14.71 -16.62 28.85
C LEU A 546 -15.71 -17.62 28.27
N LEU A 547 -15.24 -18.61 27.51
CA LEU A 547 -16.09 -19.68 26.94
C LEU A 547 -16.73 -20.52 28.05
N ARG A 548 -16.01 -20.81 29.14
CA ARG A 548 -16.54 -21.56 30.28
C ARG A 548 -17.62 -20.78 31.04
N SER A 549 -17.42 -19.48 31.26
CA SER A 549 -18.40 -18.66 31.98
C SER A 549 -19.69 -18.44 31.19
N THR A 550 -19.57 -18.28 29.86
CA THR A 550 -20.72 -18.09 28.97
C THR A 550 -21.52 -19.38 28.76
N ASN A 551 -20.87 -20.53 28.62
CA ASN A 551 -21.56 -21.83 28.56
C ASN A 551 -22.31 -22.19 29.85
N GLY A 552 -21.79 -21.85 31.03
CA GLY A 552 -22.47 -22.10 32.31
C GLY A 552 -23.76 -21.32 32.49
N SER A 553 -23.99 -20.27 31.71
CA SER A 553 -25.18 -19.40 31.78
C SER A 553 -26.39 -19.99 31.04
N HIS A 554 -26.20 -21.01 30.20
CA HIS A 554 -27.25 -21.63 29.38
C HIS A 554 -27.90 -22.88 30.03
N ILE A 555 -27.63 -23.15 31.32
CA ILE A 555 -28.15 -24.31 32.07
C ILE A 555 -29.19 -23.92 33.15
N HIS A 556 -29.63 -22.66 33.21
CA HIS A 556 -30.67 -22.23 34.16
C HIS A 556 -31.96 -21.73 33.52
#